data_AF-A0AAD7FDP8-F1
#
_entry.id   AF-A0AAD7FDP8-F1
#
_cell.length_a   1.000
_cell.length_b   1.000
_cell.length_c   1.000
_cell.angle_alpha   90.00
_cell.angle_beta   90.00
_cell.angle_gamma   90.00
#
_symmetry.space_group_name_H-M   'P 1'
#
loop_
_entity.id
_entity.type
_entity.pdbx_description
1 polymer ?
#
loop_
_entity_poly.entity_id
_entity_poly.type
_entity_poly.pdbx_seq_one_letter_code
_entity_poly.pdbx_strand_id
1 'polypeptide(L)'
;MQFNLAFIASAVLVAASPVLGANFVWFSGAGCTGSVVSTQDNVPTLDCVGLANGGSAKSISYSGVPNFVDFYKSGGGNDFCTNGATLSFGGGSGCATAPDGFNLESYFYD
;
A
#
# COMPACT_ATOMS: atom_id res chain seq x y z
N MET A 1 -44.70 -41.23 -24.92
CA MET A 1 -44.69 -39.75 -24.94
C MET A 1 -43.40 -39.31 -24.27
N GLN A 2 -42.50 -38.67 -25.00
CA GLN A 2 -41.16 -38.29 -24.56
C GLN A 2 -41.22 -36.90 -23.92
N PHE A 3 -40.94 -36.79 -22.62
CA PHE A 3 -40.78 -35.51 -21.94
C PHE A 3 -39.28 -35.20 -21.84
N ASN A 4 -38.80 -34.32 -22.72
CA ASN A 4 -37.46 -33.76 -22.63
C ASN A 4 -37.48 -32.62 -21.59
N LEU A 5 -36.92 -32.86 -20.41
CA LEU A 5 -36.59 -31.79 -19.47
C LEU A 5 -35.18 -31.28 -19.78
N ALA A 6 -35.10 -30.10 -20.42
CA ALA A 6 -33.86 -29.36 -20.54
C ALA A 6 -33.56 -28.69 -19.18
N PHE A 7 -32.60 -29.23 -18.43
CA PHE A 7 -32.13 -28.68 -17.16
C PHE A 7 -31.08 -27.60 -17.45
N ILE A 8 -31.48 -26.32 -17.41
CA ILE A 8 -30.56 -25.20 -17.62
C ILE A 8 -29.85 -24.88 -16.30
N ALA A 9 -28.63 -25.38 -16.15
CA ALA A 9 -27.75 -25.05 -15.04
C ALA A 9 -27.16 -23.64 -15.27
N SER A 10 -27.64 -22.65 -14.52
CA SER A 10 -27.05 -21.31 -14.49
C SER A 10 -25.83 -21.33 -13.59
N ALA A 11 -24.63 -21.47 -14.15
CA ALA A 11 -23.38 -21.31 -13.42
C ALA A 11 -23.12 -19.81 -13.20
N VAL A 12 -23.44 -19.31 -12.00
CA VAL A 12 -23.01 -17.99 -11.55
C VAL A 12 -21.52 -18.09 -11.24
N LEU A 13 -20.67 -17.66 -12.20
CA LEU A 13 -19.26 -17.42 -11.93
C LEU A 13 -19.16 -16.16 -11.06
N VAL A 14 -19.02 -16.35 -9.75
CA VAL A 14 -18.54 -15.29 -8.85
C VAL A 14 -17.07 -15.07 -9.21
N ALA A 15 -16.82 -14.11 -10.10
CA ALA A 15 -15.47 -13.62 -10.33
C ALA A 15 -15.04 -12.90 -9.04
N ALA A 16 -14.31 -13.59 -8.17
CA ALA A 16 -13.54 -12.93 -7.14
C ALA A 16 -12.48 -12.09 -7.85
N SER A 17 -12.71 -10.78 -7.96
CA SER A 17 -11.67 -9.85 -8.42
C SER A 17 -10.47 -10.04 -7.49
N PRO A 18 -9.25 -10.33 -8.00
CA PRO A 18 -8.09 -10.26 -7.15
C PRO A 18 -8.02 -8.84 -6.61
N VAL A 19 -8.01 -8.68 -5.28
CA VAL A 19 -7.64 -7.41 -4.65
C VAL A 19 -6.19 -7.20 -5.08
N LEU A 20 -5.99 -6.36 -6.11
CA LEU A 20 -4.67 -5.99 -6.60
C LEU A 20 -4.03 -5.14 -5.52
N GLY A 21 -3.24 -5.79 -4.67
CA GLY A 21 -2.52 -5.09 -3.64
C GLY A 21 -1.35 -4.28 -4.20
N ALA A 22 -1.00 -3.18 -3.54
CA ALA A 22 0.17 -2.41 -3.88
C ALA A 22 1.41 -2.99 -3.19
N ASN A 23 2.58 -2.73 -3.76
CA ASN A 23 3.86 -3.17 -3.20
C ASN A 23 4.65 -1.96 -2.72
N PHE A 24 5.27 -2.11 -1.54
CA PHE A 24 6.03 -1.07 -0.87
C PHE A 24 7.40 -1.59 -0.44
N VAL A 25 8.44 -0.80 -0.71
CA VAL A 25 9.81 -1.12 -0.29
C VAL A 25 10.39 0.07 0.45
N TRP A 26 10.94 -0.19 1.63
CA TRP A 26 11.44 0.81 2.56
C TRP A 26 12.96 0.87 2.47
N PHE A 27 13.53 2.06 2.38
CA PHE A 27 14.96 2.28 2.17
C PHE A 27 15.58 3.16 3.24
N SER A 28 16.82 2.85 3.62
CA SER A 28 17.59 3.66 4.58
C SER A 28 18.12 4.97 3.97
N GLY A 29 18.23 5.05 2.63
CA GLY A 29 18.63 6.25 1.90
C GLY A 29 17.45 7.07 1.37
N ALA A 30 17.72 8.30 0.97
CA ALA A 30 16.76 9.14 0.24
C ALA A 30 16.60 8.67 -1.21
N GLY A 31 15.48 8.97 -1.85
CA GLY A 31 15.26 8.66 -3.27
C GLY A 31 15.19 7.16 -3.59
N CYS A 32 14.77 6.32 -2.63
CA CYS A 32 14.68 4.87 -2.76
C CYS A 32 16.02 4.23 -3.13
N THR A 33 17.08 4.73 -2.49
CA THR A 33 18.46 4.25 -2.63
C THR A 33 18.97 3.68 -1.31
N GLY A 34 20.11 2.99 -1.36
CA GLY A 34 20.73 2.39 -0.17
C GLY A 34 20.12 1.03 0.18
N SER A 35 20.21 0.66 1.45
CA SER A 35 19.78 -0.66 1.92
C SER A 35 18.26 -0.73 2.07
N VAL A 36 17.70 -1.87 1.65
CA VAL A 36 16.30 -2.20 1.92
C VAL A 36 16.13 -2.52 3.41
N VAL A 37 15.22 -1.80 4.05
CA VAL A 37 14.85 -1.96 5.47
C VAL A 37 13.70 -2.95 5.62
N SER A 38 12.74 -2.92 4.70
CA SER A 38 11.59 -3.81 4.69
C SER A 38 10.94 -3.84 3.30
N THR A 39 10.24 -4.93 3.00
CA THR A 39 9.45 -5.11 1.79
C THR A 39 8.07 -5.62 2.18
N GLN A 40 7.04 -5.06 1.55
CA GLN A 40 5.65 -5.40 1.77
C GLN A 40 5.00 -5.58 0.41
N ASP A 41 4.60 -6.81 0.10
CA ASP A 41 4.02 -7.16 -1.19
C ASP A 41 2.53 -7.46 -1.05
N ASN A 42 1.75 -7.08 -2.06
CA ASN A 42 0.31 -7.30 -2.12
C ASN A 42 -0.43 -6.81 -0.87
N VAL A 43 -0.07 -5.61 -0.41
CA VAL A 43 -0.77 -4.96 0.69
C VAL A 43 -2.23 -4.74 0.26
N PRO A 44 -3.25 -4.94 1.11
CA PRO A 44 -4.62 -4.59 0.78
C PRO A 44 -4.83 -3.06 0.86
N THR A 45 -5.72 -2.52 0.03
CA THR A 45 -6.07 -1.09 0.04
C THR A 45 -6.78 -0.69 1.34
N LEU A 46 -6.77 0.61 1.65
CA LEU A 46 -7.43 1.21 2.81
C LEU A 46 -6.90 0.75 4.17
N ASP A 47 -5.63 0.35 4.22
CA ASP A 47 -4.95 0.00 5.48
C ASP A 47 -3.87 1.03 5.82
N CYS A 48 -3.71 1.29 7.12
CA CYS A 48 -2.57 2.06 7.62
C CYS A 48 -1.44 1.10 7.96
N VAL A 49 -0.37 1.18 7.19
CA VAL A 49 0.76 0.25 7.33
C VAL A 49 1.97 0.99 7.86
N GLY A 50 2.48 0.52 9.00
CA GLY A 50 3.72 0.99 9.60
C GLY A 50 4.81 -0.08 9.61
N LEU A 51 6.06 0.33 9.81
CA LEU A 51 7.14 -0.60 10.12
C LEU A 51 6.92 -1.22 11.51
N ALA A 52 7.01 -2.54 11.59
CA ALA A 52 6.94 -3.24 12.87
C ALA A 52 8.08 -2.78 13.82
N ASN A 53 7.78 -2.74 15.12
CA ASN A 53 8.69 -2.33 16.21
C ASN A 53 9.12 -0.84 16.19
N GLY A 54 8.33 0.05 15.60
CA GLY A 54 8.65 1.49 15.55
C GLY A 54 9.85 1.81 14.66
N GLY A 55 10.07 0.98 13.63
CA GLY A 55 11.10 1.24 12.63
C GLY A 55 10.80 2.47 11.80
N SER A 56 11.83 3.08 11.21
CA SER A 56 11.68 4.22 10.30
C SER A 56 12.58 4.04 9.08
N ALA A 57 12.14 4.57 7.93
CA ALA A 57 12.93 4.59 6.69
C ALA A 57 13.08 6.00 6.15
N LYS A 58 14.14 6.26 5.38
CA LYS A 58 14.36 7.57 4.79
C LYS A 58 13.54 7.78 3.52
N SER A 59 13.21 6.70 2.81
CA SER A 59 12.29 6.73 1.68
C SER A 59 11.53 5.41 1.52
N ILE A 60 10.41 5.47 0.79
CA ILE A 60 9.56 4.32 0.50
C ILE A 60 9.22 4.34 -0.99
N SER A 61 9.55 3.28 -1.71
CA SER A 61 9.04 3.09 -3.07
C SER A 61 7.69 2.42 -3.00
N TYR A 62 6.76 2.84 -3.85
CA TYR A 62 5.44 2.25 -3.98
C TYR A 62 5.16 1.91 -5.43
N SER A 63 4.34 0.88 -5.65
CA SER A 63 3.89 0.48 -6.98
C SER A 63 2.53 -0.18 -6.93
N GLY A 64 1.72 0.06 -7.96
CA GLY A 64 0.38 -0.51 -8.04
C GLY A 64 -0.65 0.16 -7.13
N VAL A 65 -0.38 1.40 -6.69
CA VAL A 65 -1.35 2.20 -5.92
C VAL A 65 -2.51 2.59 -6.83
N PRO A 66 -3.78 2.31 -6.48
CA PRO A 66 -4.92 2.59 -7.36
C PRO A 66 -5.23 4.09 -7.52
N ASN A 67 -5.37 4.81 -6.41
CA ASN A 67 -5.92 6.16 -6.37
C ASN A 67 -4.96 7.16 -5.74
N PHE A 68 -4.47 6.90 -4.54
CA PHE A 68 -3.53 7.78 -3.85
C PHE A 68 -2.75 7.06 -2.76
N VAL A 69 -1.62 7.66 -2.37
CA VAL A 69 -0.82 7.21 -1.23
C VAL A 69 -0.34 8.41 -0.42
N ASP A 70 -0.55 8.29 0.88
CA ASP A 70 -0.15 9.24 1.91
C ASP A 70 0.95 8.64 2.78
N PHE A 71 2.00 9.41 3.04
CA PHE A 71 3.14 9.01 3.84
C PHE A 71 3.25 9.87 5.08
N TYR A 72 3.56 9.23 6.20
CA TYR A 72 3.60 9.85 7.51
C TYR A 72 4.99 9.71 8.10
N LYS A 73 5.52 10.84 8.57
CA LYS A 73 6.81 10.89 9.22
C LYS A 73 6.76 10.24 10.60
N SER A 74 7.87 9.65 11.01
CA SER A 74 8.05 9.20 12.38
C SER A 74 8.17 10.40 13.33
N GLY A 75 7.43 10.34 14.43
CA GLY A 75 7.55 11.28 15.53
C GLY A 75 6.21 11.89 15.94
N GLY A 76 5.79 11.52 17.15
CA GLY A 76 4.74 12.20 17.90
C GLY A 76 3.35 11.81 17.41
N GLY A 77 2.56 12.80 17.00
CA GLY A 77 1.19 12.55 16.57
C GLY A 77 1.05 12.01 15.14
N ASN A 78 2.13 11.79 14.39
CA ASN A 78 2.03 11.39 12.98
C ASN A 78 2.13 9.86 12.79
N ASP A 79 2.39 9.15 13.89
CA ASP A 79 2.64 7.73 13.89
C ASP A 79 1.33 6.98 13.52
N PHE A 80 1.44 5.89 12.77
CA PHE A 80 0.30 5.08 12.32
C PHE A 80 -0.82 5.90 11.66
N CYS A 81 -0.46 6.68 10.65
CA CYS A 81 -1.39 7.45 9.81
C CYS A 81 -2.26 8.46 10.57
N THR A 82 -1.79 8.94 11.72
CA THR A 82 -2.48 9.97 12.51
C THR A 82 -1.95 11.38 12.19
N ASN A 83 -2.70 12.42 12.57
CA ASN A 83 -2.39 13.85 12.38
C ASN A 83 -1.92 14.31 10.98
N GLY A 84 -2.41 13.66 9.92
CA GLY A 84 -2.29 14.15 8.55
C GLY A 84 -1.00 13.74 7.84
N ALA A 85 -1.11 13.56 6.53
CA ALA A 85 0.00 13.11 5.69
C ALA A 85 1.11 14.17 5.62
N THR A 86 2.37 13.72 5.69
CA THR A 86 3.53 14.57 5.42
C THR A 86 3.77 14.72 3.91
N LEU A 87 3.48 13.66 3.15
CA LEU A 87 3.56 13.65 1.70
C LEU A 87 2.34 12.91 1.16
N SER A 88 1.75 13.43 0.08
CA SER A 88 0.62 12.81 -0.60
C SER A 88 0.91 12.74 -2.08
N PHE A 89 0.67 11.58 -2.69
CA PHE A 89 0.85 11.34 -4.11
C PHE A 89 -0.40 10.69 -4.69
N GLY A 90 -0.62 10.85 -5.99
CA GLY A 90 -1.66 10.11 -6.71
C GLY A 90 -1.28 8.64 -6.91
N GLY A 91 -2.19 7.91 -7.55
CA GLY A 91 -2.00 6.50 -7.89
C GLY A 91 -0.84 6.26 -8.85
N GLY A 92 -0.45 4.99 -8.94
CA GLY A 92 0.63 4.49 -9.78
C GLY A 92 1.83 4.00 -8.97
N SER A 93 3.01 4.40 -9.42
CA SER A 93 4.29 3.98 -8.85
C SER A 93 5.21 5.18 -8.66
N GLY A 94 6.00 5.15 -7.60
CA GLY A 94 6.91 6.25 -7.31
C GLY A 94 7.78 5.99 -6.09
N CYS A 95 8.42 7.06 -5.63
CA CYS A 95 9.28 7.05 -4.45
C CYS A 95 8.98 8.27 -3.59
N ALA A 96 8.58 8.03 -2.34
CA ALA A 96 8.42 9.08 -1.34
C ALA A 96 9.69 9.19 -0.50
N THR A 97 10.25 10.39 -0.39
CA THR A 97 11.44 10.67 0.42
C THR A 97 11.07 11.56 1.59
N ALA A 98 11.41 11.13 2.82
CA ALA A 98 11.13 11.89 4.02
C ALA A 98 11.82 13.27 3.98
N PRO A 99 11.17 14.35 4.47
CA PRO A 99 11.80 15.65 4.61
C PRO A 99 13.10 15.60 5.42
N ASP A 100 13.96 16.61 5.25
CA ASP A 100 15.23 16.70 5.97
C ASP A 100 15.03 16.68 7.49
N GLY A 101 15.85 15.88 8.18
CA GLY A 101 15.75 15.67 9.63
C GLY A 101 14.67 14.69 10.08
N PHE A 102 13.83 14.17 9.17
CA PHE A 102 12.79 13.18 9.48
C PHE A 102 13.01 11.85 8.73
N ASN A 103 12.29 10.83 9.20
CA ASN A 103 12.10 9.53 8.54
C ASN A 103 10.60 9.29 8.34
N LEU A 104 10.23 8.37 7.46
CA LEU A 104 8.87 7.84 7.30
C LEU A 104 8.68 6.62 8.21
N GLU A 105 7.51 6.52 8.82
CA GLU A 105 7.14 5.41 9.72
C GLU A 105 5.94 4.62 9.22
N SER A 106 5.00 5.29 8.57
CA SER A 106 3.78 4.67 8.07
C SER A 106 3.31 5.29 6.76
N TYR A 107 2.44 4.57 6.07
CA TYR A 107 1.71 5.04 4.91
C TYR A 107 0.27 4.54 4.94
N PHE A 108 -0.59 5.28 4.26
CA PHE A 108 -1.97 4.91 3.98
C PHE A 108 -2.21 5.05 2.49
N TYR A 109 -2.96 4.16 1.88
CA TYR A 109 -3.26 4.27 0.46
C TYR A 109 -4.61 3.65 0.11
N ASP A 110 -5.17 4.12 -1.00
CA ASP A 110 -6.40 3.62 -1.62
C ASP A 110 -6.17 3.39 -3.11
#